data_AF-D8UMU5-F1
#
_entry.id   AF-D8UMU5-F1
#
_cell.length_a   1.000
_cell.length_b   1.000
_cell.length_c   1.000
_cell.angle_alpha   90.00
_cell.angle_beta   90.00
_cell.angle_gamma   90.00
#
_symmetry.space_group_name_H-M   'P 1'
#
loop_
_entity.id
_entity.type
_entity.pdbx_description
1 polymer ?
#
loop_
_entity_poly.entity_id
_entity_poly.type
_entity_poly.pdbx_seq_one_letter_code
_entity_poly.pdbx_strand_id
1 'polypeptide(L)'
;MAVHIPITFEARTEAWKLMLARNNLLSPATGDPIILPSQDMVLGCYYLTTNCSEKWSKSKKGSGMHFHNINDVLKAYYQQLIHIHAIIWVNLTGHIENTNTLETPLEIRITLAQFKGNKL
;
A
#
# COMPACT_ATOMS: atom_id res chain seq x y z
N MET A 1 -5.52 31.54 9.13
CA MET A 1 -4.54 31.69 8.03
C MET A 1 -5.00 32.87 7.18
N ALA A 2 -4.11 33.80 6.85
CA ALA A 2 -4.45 34.93 5.98
C ALA A 2 -4.50 34.46 4.53
N VAL A 3 -5.35 35.11 3.72
CA VAL A 3 -5.47 34.83 2.29
C VAL A 3 -5.09 36.10 1.54
N HIS A 4 -4.12 35.98 0.63
CA HIS A 4 -3.61 37.08 -0.19
C HIS A 4 -3.82 36.76 -1.66
N ILE A 5 -4.19 37.77 -2.45
CA ILE A 5 -4.50 37.62 -3.88
C ILE A 5 -3.43 38.37 -4.68
N PRO A 6 -2.60 37.68 -5.48
CA PRO A 6 -1.64 38.34 -6.38
C PRO A 6 -2.36 38.97 -7.57
N ILE A 7 -2.18 40.28 -7.77
CA ILE A 7 -2.92 41.07 -8.77
C ILE A 7 -2.12 41.18 -10.08
N THR A 8 -0.82 41.47 -10.00
CA THR A 8 0.01 41.68 -11.19
C THR A 8 0.29 40.37 -11.93
N PHE A 9 0.66 40.45 -13.21
CA PHE A 9 0.97 39.26 -13.99
C PHE A 9 2.22 38.56 -13.44
N GLU A 10 3.22 39.36 -13.09
CA GLU A 10 4.49 38.92 -12.52
C GLU A 10 4.25 38.16 -11.21
N ALA A 11 3.48 38.75 -10.28
CA ALA A 11 3.17 38.13 -9.00
C ALA A 11 2.38 36.82 -9.17
N ARG A 12 1.46 36.75 -10.15
CA ARG A 12 0.75 35.50 -10.47
C ARG A 12 1.69 34.44 -11.01
N THR A 13 2.60 34.81 -11.91
CA THR A 13 3.58 33.87 -12.46
C THR A 13 4.55 33.36 -11.39
N GLU A 14 4.97 34.21 -10.45
CA GLU A 14 5.84 33.83 -9.35
C GLU A 14 5.12 32.91 -8.37
N ALA A 15 3.88 33.24 -7.99
CA ALA A 15 3.08 32.40 -7.11
C ALA A 15 2.86 31.00 -7.71
N TRP A 16 2.63 30.91 -9.03
CA TRP A 16 2.43 29.64 -9.71
C TRP A 16 3.73 28.85 -9.93
N LYS A 17 4.84 29.52 -10.27
CA LYS A 17 6.10 28.84 -10.59
C LYS A 17 6.96 28.55 -9.37
N LEU A 18 6.94 29.39 -8.35
CA LEU A 18 7.83 29.28 -7.19
C LEU A 18 7.07 28.94 -5.91
N MET A 19 5.93 29.59 -5.65
CA MET A 19 5.21 29.43 -4.36
C MET A 19 4.20 28.29 -4.34
N LEU A 20 3.97 27.62 -5.47
CA LEU A 20 2.99 26.54 -5.57
C LEU A 20 3.41 25.33 -4.71
N ALA A 21 2.48 24.79 -3.92
CA ALA A 21 2.77 23.73 -2.94
C ALA A 21 3.49 22.51 -3.54
N ARG A 22 3.15 22.11 -4.77
CA ARG A 22 3.78 20.97 -5.45
C ARG A 22 5.28 21.16 -5.75
N ASN A 23 5.77 22.40 -5.75
CA ASN A 23 7.18 22.72 -5.98
C ASN A 23 7.96 22.76 -4.66
N ASN A 24 7.27 22.83 -3.52
CA ASN A 24 7.85 22.97 -2.20
C ASN A 24 7.64 21.68 -1.38
N LEU A 25 8.04 20.53 -1.92
CA LEU A 25 7.89 19.23 -1.24
C LEU A 25 9.05 18.90 -0.29
N LEU A 26 10.21 19.53 -0.50
CA LEU A 26 11.44 19.30 0.24
C LEU A 26 11.78 20.50 1.11
N SER A 27 12.46 20.24 2.21
CA SER A 27 13.06 21.23 3.09
C SER A 27 14.19 21.95 2.33
N PRO A 28 14.16 23.29 2.19
CA PRO A 28 15.24 24.02 1.52
C PRO A 28 16.60 23.89 2.22
N ALA A 29 16.60 23.57 3.52
CA ALA A 29 17.81 23.50 4.33
C ALA A 29 18.48 22.12 4.28
N THR A 30 17.70 21.04 4.30
CA THR A 30 18.22 19.67 4.42
C THR A 30 17.95 18.80 3.20
N GLY A 31 17.00 19.17 2.35
CA GLY A 31 16.55 18.35 1.22
C GLY A 31 15.57 17.23 1.62
N ASP A 32 15.25 17.08 2.91
CA ASP A 32 14.32 16.06 3.38
C ASP A 32 12.87 16.40 2.99
N PRO A 33 12.01 15.40 2.73
CA PRO A 33 10.60 15.65 2.42
C PRO A 33 9.87 16.26 3.62
N ILE A 34 9.18 17.39 3.41
CA ILE A 34 8.35 18.04 4.44
C ILE A 34 6.90 17.57 4.43
N ILE A 35 6.45 16.96 3.33
CA ILE A 35 5.07 16.48 3.11
C ILE A 35 4.84 15.07 3.65
N LEU A 36 5.43 14.73 4.80
CA LEU A 36 5.27 13.42 5.40
C LEU A 36 3.83 13.18 5.86
N PRO A 37 3.35 11.93 5.82
CA PRO A 37 2.00 11.61 6.30
C PRO A 37 1.86 11.97 7.79
N SER A 38 0.75 12.63 8.13
CA SER A 38 0.36 12.94 9.51
C SER A 38 -0.10 11.69 10.28
N GLN A 39 -0.30 11.86 11.58
CA GLN A 39 -0.61 10.81 12.55
C GLN A 39 -1.68 9.80 12.08
N ASP A 40 -2.83 10.28 11.60
CA ASP A 40 -3.93 9.39 11.19
C ASP A 40 -3.62 8.61 9.92
N MET A 41 -2.89 9.21 8.99
CA MET A 41 -2.43 8.51 7.79
C MET A 41 -1.40 7.44 8.14
N VAL A 42 -0.45 7.75 9.04
CA VAL A 42 0.53 6.78 9.54
C VAL A 42 -0.17 5.63 10.25
N LEU A 43 -1.17 5.91 11.10
CA LEU A 43 -1.93 4.90 11.80
C LEU A 43 -2.74 4.02 10.84
N GLY A 44 -3.37 4.60 9.83
CA GLY A 44 -4.10 3.87 8.79
C GLY A 44 -3.20 2.93 8.01
N CYS A 45 -2.06 3.43 7.52
CA CYS A 45 -1.06 2.62 6.83
C CYS A 45 -0.54 1.50 7.73
N TYR A 46 -0.22 1.80 8.99
CA TYR A 46 0.23 0.81 9.96
C TYR A 46 -0.81 -0.27 10.22
N TYR A 47 -2.08 0.11 10.39
CA TYR A 47 -3.17 -0.85 10.56
C TYR A 47 -3.32 -1.77 9.36
N LEU A 48 -3.17 -1.26 8.13
CA LEU A 48 -3.29 -2.07 6.91
C LEU A 48 -2.11 -3.03 6.73
N THR A 49 -0.90 -2.62 7.09
CA THR A 49 0.33 -3.40 6.87
C THR A 49 0.76 -4.24 8.06
N THR A 50 0.08 -4.12 9.21
CA THR A 50 0.45 -4.88 10.40
C THR A 50 0.26 -6.38 10.18
N ASN A 51 1.34 -7.14 10.38
CA ASN A 51 1.28 -8.58 10.43
C ASN A 51 0.73 -9.00 11.78
N CYS A 52 -0.55 -9.36 11.84
CA CYS A 52 -1.10 -10.03 13.01
C CYS A 52 -0.32 -11.33 13.22
N SER A 53 0.39 -11.44 14.36
CA SER A 53 1.15 -12.62 14.80
C SER A 53 0.56 -13.95 14.30
N GLU A 54 1.40 -14.86 13.81
CA GLU A 54 1.03 -16.11 13.14
C GLU A 54 -0.07 -16.93 13.85
N LYS A 55 -0.18 -16.81 15.18
CA LYS A 55 -1.23 -17.46 15.99
C LYS A 55 -2.63 -16.89 15.73
N TRP A 56 -2.76 -15.59 15.53
CA TRP A 56 -4.04 -14.91 15.32
C TRP A 56 -4.42 -14.84 13.83
N SER A 57 -3.47 -14.75 12.91
CA SER A 57 -3.80 -14.65 11.48
C SER A 57 -4.31 -15.97 10.89
N LYS A 58 -3.79 -17.13 11.32
CA LYS A 58 -4.27 -18.46 10.87
C LYS A 58 -5.72 -18.75 11.26
N SER A 59 -6.24 -18.10 12.31
CA SER A 59 -7.62 -18.26 12.77
C SER A 59 -8.60 -17.26 12.14
N LYS A 60 -8.13 -16.34 11.29
CA LYS A 60 -9.00 -15.36 10.62
C LYS A 60 -9.60 -15.94 9.35
N LYS A 61 -10.85 -15.53 9.06
CA LYS A 61 -11.63 -15.98 7.91
C LYS A 61 -10.85 -15.71 6.61
N GLY A 62 -10.70 -16.75 5.78
CA GLY A 62 -10.01 -16.66 4.49
C GLY A 62 -8.47 -16.76 4.55
N SER A 63 -7.89 -17.09 5.70
CA SER A 63 -6.44 -17.34 5.81
C SER A 63 -6.03 -18.58 5.00
N GLY A 64 -4.95 -18.47 4.23
CA GLY A 64 -4.39 -19.54 3.38
C GLY A 64 -4.99 -19.63 1.98
N MET A 65 -5.92 -18.74 1.61
CA MET A 65 -6.46 -18.70 0.26
C MET A 65 -5.41 -18.25 -0.76
N HIS A 66 -5.49 -18.80 -1.97
CA HIS A 66 -4.60 -18.47 -3.09
C HIS A 66 -5.37 -17.77 -4.20
N PHE A 67 -4.85 -16.65 -4.68
CA PHE A 67 -5.42 -15.83 -5.74
C PHE A 67 -4.44 -15.62 -6.87
N HIS A 68 -4.96 -15.62 -8.11
CA HIS A 68 -4.16 -15.36 -9.29
C HIS A 68 -4.03 -13.87 -9.61
N ASN A 69 -4.97 -13.04 -9.14
CA ASN A 69 -5.02 -11.60 -9.44
C ASN A 69 -5.51 -10.81 -8.21
N ILE A 70 -5.01 -9.58 -8.03
CA ILE A 70 -5.43 -8.63 -6.98
C ILE A 70 -6.93 -8.34 -7.07
N ASN A 71 -7.49 -8.25 -8.29
CA ASN A 71 -8.93 -7.97 -8.47
C ASN A 71 -9.82 -9.03 -7.81
N ASP A 72 -9.40 -10.29 -7.81
CA ASP A 72 -10.18 -11.36 -7.20
C ASP A 72 -10.06 -11.36 -5.67
N VAL A 73 -8.91 -10.92 -5.15
CA VAL A 73 -8.72 -10.63 -3.72
C VAL A 73 -9.70 -9.53 -3.28
N LEU A 74 -9.80 -8.44 -4.04
CA LEU A 74 -10.70 -7.33 -3.72
C LEU A 74 -12.17 -7.77 -3.74
N LYS A 75 -12.60 -8.55 -4.74
CA LYS A 75 -13.96 -9.11 -4.78
C LYS A 75 -14.24 -9.97 -3.54
N ALA A 76 -13.32 -10.86 -3.19
CA ALA A 76 -13.47 -11.73 -2.03
C ALA A 76 -13.48 -10.95 -0.70
N TYR A 77 -12.73 -9.85 -0.61
CA TYR A 77 -12.81 -8.91 0.51
C TYR A 77 -14.18 -8.24 0.61
N TYR A 78 -14.72 -7.71 -0.50
CA TYR A 78 -16.06 -7.09 -0.52
C TYR A 78 -17.19 -8.07 -0.20
N GLN A 79 -17.03 -9.35 -0.57
CA GLN A 79 -17.94 -10.43 -0.20
C GLN A 79 -17.76 -10.92 1.25
N GLN A 80 -16.88 -10.28 2.03
CA GLN A 80 -16.56 -10.64 3.41
C GLN A 80 -16.07 -12.09 3.58
N LEU A 81 -15.46 -12.67 2.53
CA LEU A 81 -14.86 -14.00 2.57
C LEU A 81 -13.48 -13.99 3.22
N ILE A 82 -12.78 -12.86 3.12
CA ILE A 82 -11.42 -12.65 3.64
C ILE A 82 -11.43 -11.49 4.62
N HIS A 83 -10.72 -11.65 5.74
CA HIS A 83 -10.46 -10.56 6.67
C HIS A 83 -9.22 -9.74 6.25
N ILE A 84 -9.17 -8.43 6.54
CA ILE A 84 -8.09 -7.53 6.09
C ILE A 84 -6.67 -7.98 6.49
N HIS A 85 -6.54 -8.58 7.67
CA HIS A 85 -5.28 -9.17 8.17
C HIS A 85 -5.16 -10.70 8.00
N ALA A 86 -5.90 -11.31 7.09
CA ALA A 86 -5.73 -12.72 6.76
C ALA A 86 -4.50 -12.90 5.85
N ILE A 87 -3.65 -13.88 6.16
CA ILE A 87 -2.52 -14.23 5.29
C ILE A 87 -3.07 -14.92 4.05
N ILE A 88 -2.75 -14.38 2.88
CA ILE A 88 -3.17 -14.90 1.57
C ILE A 88 -1.98 -15.03 0.64
N TRP A 89 -2.08 -15.92 -0.34
CA TRP A 89 -1.11 -16.05 -1.42
C TRP A 89 -1.66 -15.37 -2.66
N VAL A 90 -0.90 -14.46 -3.25
CA VAL A 90 -1.30 -13.73 -4.46
C VAL A 90 -0.18 -13.83 -5.48
N ASN A 91 -0.52 -14.23 -6.70
CA ASN A 91 0.42 -14.13 -7.81
C ASN A 91 0.49 -12.66 -8.26
N LEU A 92 1.69 -12.09 -8.19
CA LEU A 92 1.98 -10.72 -8.63
C LEU A 92 2.88 -10.79 -9.86
N THR A 93 2.37 -10.27 -10.98
CA THR A 93 3.14 -10.14 -12.23
C THR A 93 3.70 -8.71 -12.31
N GLY A 94 4.85 -8.49 -11.67
CA GLY A 94 5.51 -7.17 -11.66
C GLY A 94 6.77 -7.13 -10.79
N HIS A 95 7.48 -6.00 -10.82
CA HIS A 95 8.60 -5.76 -9.92
C HIS A 95 8.06 -5.41 -8.52
N ILE A 96 8.50 -6.16 -7.52
CA ILE A 96 8.22 -5.89 -6.11
C ILE A 96 9.44 -5.18 -5.54
N GLU A 97 9.29 -3.91 -5.18
CA GLU A 97 10.34 -3.17 -4.49
C GLU A 97 10.19 -3.41 -2.98
N ASN A 98 11.09 -4.21 -2.40
CA ASN A 98 11.21 -4.37 -0.96
C ASN A 98 12.36 -3.50 -0.43
N THR A 99 12.20 -3.00 0.79
CA THR A 99 12.97 -1.87 1.35
C THR A 99 14.48 -2.08 1.49
N ASN A 100 15.07 -3.26 1.21
CA ASN A 100 16.53 -3.45 1.32
C ASN A 100 17.18 -4.41 0.30
N THR A 101 16.44 -5.09 -0.58
CA THR A 101 17.00 -6.01 -1.58
C THR A 101 15.97 -6.28 -2.69
N LEU A 102 16.42 -6.37 -3.94
CA LEU A 102 15.68 -7.04 -5.03
C LEU A 102 15.66 -8.55 -4.72
N GLU A 103 14.87 -8.95 -3.73
CA GLU A 103 14.62 -10.37 -3.50
C GLU A 103 13.67 -10.89 -4.58
N THR A 104 14.08 -11.97 -5.24
CA THR A 104 13.13 -12.77 -6.01
C THR A 104 12.03 -13.22 -5.05
N PRO A 105 10.74 -13.09 -5.41
CA PRO A 105 9.65 -13.48 -4.54
C PRO A 105 9.90 -14.92 -4.04
N LEU A 106 9.64 -15.17 -2.75
CA LEU A 106 9.69 -16.51 -2.18
C LEU A 106 8.78 -17.43 -3.01
N GLU A 107 9.35 -18.15 -4.00
CA GLU A 107 8.71 -19.25 -4.70
C GLU A 107 8.56 -20.40 -3.68
N ILE A 108 7.57 -20.32 -2.80
CA ILE A 108 7.09 -21.52 -2.12
C ILE A 108 6.23 -22.24 -3.16
N ARG A 109 6.90 -23.11 -3.93
CA ARG A 109 6.23 -24.11 -4.77
C ARG A 109 5.45 -25.04 -3.86
N ILE A 110 4.16 -24.74 -3.66
CA ILE A 110 3.24 -25.69 -3.06
C ILE A 110 3.13 -26.84 -4.06
N THR A 111 3.71 -27.99 -3.73
CA THR A 111 3.58 -29.21 -4.53
C THR A 111 2.10 -29.55 -4.65
N LEU A 112 1.60 -29.62 -5.90
CA LEU A 112 0.19 -29.90 -6.25
C LEU A 112 -0.39 -31.20 -5.65
N ALA A 113 0.40 -31.99 -4.93
CA ALA A 113 0.00 -33.24 -4.29
C ALA A 113 -1.04 -33.07 -3.15
N GLN A 114 -1.23 -31.87 -2.59
CA GLN A 114 -2.21 -31.63 -1.51
C GLN A 114 -3.59 -31.17 -2.01
N PHE A 115 -3.75 -30.83 -3.29
CA PHE A 115 -5.07 -30.62 -3.89
C PHE A 115 -5.68 -31.97 -4.31
N LYS A 116 -6.00 -32.81 -3.34
CA LYS A 116 -7.03 -33.84 -3.56
C LYS A 116 -8.35 -33.08 -3.67
N GLY A 117 -8.77 -32.83 -4.92
CA GLY A 117 -10.04 -32.19 -5.20
C GLY A 117 -11.16 -32.91 -4.45
N ASN A 118 -11.95 -32.13 -3.70
CA ASN A 118 -13.32 -32.50 -3.42
C ASN A 118 -14.02 -32.59 -4.78
N LYS A 119 -14.10 -33.80 -5.32
CA LYS A 119 -15.04 -34.16 -6.36
C LYS A 119 -16.44 -33.88 -5.83
N LEU A 120 -17.23 -33.14 -6.61
CA LEU A 120 -18.69 -33.26 -6.63
C LEU A 120 -19.10 -34.71 -6.87
#